data_AF-A0A059F0X4-F1
#
_entry.id   AF-A0A059F0X4-F1
#
_cell.length_a   1.000
_cell.length_b   1.000
_cell.length_c   1.000
_cell.angle_alpha   90.00
_cell.angle_beta   90.00
_cell.angle_gamma   90.00
#
_symmetry.space_group_name_H-M   'P 1'
#
loop_
_entity.id
_entity.type
_entity.pdbx_description
1 polymer ?
#
loop_
_entity_poly.entity_id
_entity_poly.type
_entity_poly.pdbx_seq_one_letter_code
_entity_poly.pdbx_strand_id
1 'polypeptide(L)'
;MNPQNPTSIILRIITYCSCKQSQFSIIEFFELEALMMKNVISKLVEVMREPDFSNNILDAPDNIVQMDETVLNYKCKNHQGRLPHDRIGSLCIVEFKEKIIRSFACVKSNKEAITWIPIITRIVANYSII
;
A
#
# COMPACT_ATOMS: atom_id res chain seq x y z
N MET A 1 9.06 8.23 -35.63
CA MET A 1 8.70 7.86 -34.24
C MET A 1 9.99 7.55 -33.51
N ASN A 2 10.35 8.34 -32.49
CA ASN A 2 11.56 8.11 -31.71
C ASN A 2 11.32 6.85 -30.83
N PRO A 3 12.16 5.80 -30.87
CA PRO A 3 11.97 4.64 -30.01
C PRO A 3 12.03 5.12 -28.55
N GLN A 4 10.87 5.14 -27.88
CA GLN A 4 10.78 5.56 -26.50
C GLN A 4 11.64 4.61 -25.66
N ASN A 5 12.66 5.15 -24.99
CA ASN A 5 13.53 4.40 -24.11
C ASN A 5 12.67 3.65 -23.06
N PRO A 6 12.76 2.31 -22.97
CA PRO A 6 11.95 1.50 -22.04
C PRO A 6 12.03 1.99 -20.59
N THR A 7 13.20 2.47 -20.17
CA THR A 7 13.42 3.01 -18.82
C THR A 7 12.61 4.29 -18.57
N SER A 8 12.44 5.13 -19.60
CA SER A 8 11.63 6.36 -19.53
C SER A 8 10.14 6.04 -19.35
N ILE A 9 9.65 5.02 -20.03
CA ILE A 9 8.25 4.57 -19.92
C ILE A 9 7.98 4.03 -18.51
N ILE A 10 8.86 3.18 -17.98
CA ILE A 10 8.70 2.60 -16.63
C ILE A 10 8.65 3.70 -15.55
N LEU A 11 9.57 4.68 -15.60
CA LEU A 11 9.60 5.79 -14.64
C LEU A 11 8.32 6.63 -14.69
N ARG A 12 7.79 6.86 -15.89
CA ARG A 12 6.54 7.58 -16.09
C ARG A 12 5.33 6.78 -15.58
N ILE A 13 5.25 5.48 -15.86
CA ILE A 13 4.21 4.60 -15.29
C ILE A 13 4.21 4.69 -13.75
N ILE A 14 5.39 4.59 -13.13
CA ILE A 14 5.54 4.70 -11.67
C ILE A 14 5.01 6.05 -11.17
N THR A 15 5.42 7.15 -11.82
CA THR A 15 4.99 8.51 -11.45
C THR A 15 3.47 8.65 -11.53
N TYR A 16 2.85 8.18 -12.61
CA TYR A 16 1.40 8.24 -12.77
C TYR A 16 0.66 7.38 -11.73
N CYS A 17 1.18 6.18 -11.42
CA CYS A 17 0.66 5.35 -10.34
C CYS A 17 0.74 6.07 -8.98
N SER A 18 1.86 6.75 -8.69
CA SER A 18 2.03 7.56 -7.47
C SER A 18 1.09 8.76 -7.41
N CYS A 19 0.71 9.33 -8.55
CA CYS A 19 -0.25 10.43 -8.66
C CYS A 19 -1.72 9.99 -8.63
N LYS A 20 -2.03 8.77 -8.18
CA LYS A 20 -3.40 8.22 -8.06
C LYS A 20 -4.18 8.15 -9.38
N GLN A 21 -3.49 8.06 -10.52
CA GLN A 21 -4.12 7.86 -11.82
C GLN A 21 -4.62 6.41 -11.95
N SER A 22 -5.77 6.23 -12.61
CA SER A 22 -6.30 4.88 -12.84
C SER A 22 -5.42 4.10 -13.82
N GLN A 23 -5.30 2.78 -13.63
CA GLN A 23 -4.53 1.94 -14.57
C GLN A 23 -5.05 2.08 -16.00
N PHE A 24 -6.36 2.21 -16.18
CA PHE A 24 -6.99 2.42 -17.49
C PHE A 24 -6.48 3.71 -18.17
N SER A 25 -6.46 4.82 -17.44
CA SER A 25 -5.98 6.10 -17.97
C SER A 25 -4.49 6.04 -18.34
N ILE A 26 -3.68 5.30 -17.58
CA ILE A 26 -2.25 5.11 -17.86
C ILE A 26 -2.05 4.26 -19.12
N ILE A 27 -2.81 3.16 -19.23
CA ILE A 27 -2.81 2.27 -20.39
C ILE A 27 -3.15 3.04 -21.67
N GLU A 28 -4.21 3.83 -21.64
CA GLU A 28 -4.67 4.64 -22.77
C GLU A 28 -3.64 5.72 -23.13
N PHE A 29 -3.11 6.44 -22.14
CA PHE A 29 -2.16 7.54 -22.38
C PHE A 29 -0.82 7.08 -22.97
N PHE A 30 -0.32 5.92 -22.54
CA PHE A 30 0.95 5.36 -23.01
C PHE A 30 0.81 4.33 -24.13
N GLU A 31 -0.42 4.06 -24.60
CA GLU A 31 -0.74 3.02 -25.59
C GLU A 31 -0.14 1.66 -25.19
N LEU A 32 -0.24 1.30 -23.90
CA LEU A 32 0.37 0.09 -23.35
C LEU A 32 -0.56 -1.10 -23.44
N GLU A 33 0.01 -2.30 -23.51
CA GLU A 33 -0.76 -3.50 -23.23
C GLU A 33 -1.02 -3.64 -21.72
N ALA A 34 -2.21 -4.10 -21.35
CA ALA A 34 -2.56 -4.37 -19.95
C ALA A 34 -1.58 -5.34 -19.27
N LEU A 35 -1.00 -6.27 -20.04
CA LEU A 35 0.03 -7.20 -19.57
C LEU A 35 1.32 -6.47 -19.15
N MET A 36 1.74 -5.45 -19.90
CA MET A 36 2.92 -4.64 -19.57
C MET A 36 2.72 -3.89 -18.25
N MET A 37 1.54 -3.27 -18.06
CA MET A 37 1.20 -2.62 -16.79
C MET A 37 1.21 -3.59 -15.62
N LYS A 38 0.64 -4.79 -15.80
CA LYS A 38 0.67 -5.85 -14.79
C LYS A 38 2.10 -6.24 -14.44
N ASN A 39 2.97 -6.44 -15.43
CA ASN A 39 4.37 -6.82 -15.22
C ASN A 39 5.15 -5.72 -14.48
N VAL A 40 4.94 -4.45 -14.83
CA VAL A 40 5.56 -3.31 -14.14
C VAL A 40 5.11 -3.25 -12.67
N ILE A 41 3.80 -3.38 -12.41
CA ILE A 41 3.27 -3.38 -11.04
C ILE A 41 3.81 -4.57 -10.24
N SER A 42 3.80 -5.79 -10.80
CA SER A 42 4.37 -6.97 -10.13
C SER A 42 5.84 -6.75 -9.79
N LYS A 43 6.63 -6.20 -10.72
CA LYS A 43 8.05 -5.93 -10.47
C LYS A 43 8.26 -4.85 -9.39
N LEU A 44 7.40 -3.84 -9.35
CA LEU A 44 7.41 -2.85 -8.27
C LEU A 44 7.12 -3.49 -6.91
N VAL A 45 6.10 -4.35 -6.83
CA VAL A 45 5.74 -5.07 -5.61
C VAL A 45 6.88 -6.01 -5.16
N GLU A 46 7.56 -6.69 -6.09
CA GLU A 46 8.73 -7.52 -5.78
C GLU A 46 9.92 -6.71 -5.23
N VAL A 47 10.09 -5.46 -5.69
CA VAL A 47 11.17 -4.57 -5.24
C VAL A 47 10.83 -3.88 -3.91
N MET A 48 9.54 -3.68 -3.63
CA MET A 48 9.10 -3.25 -2.31
C MET A 48 9.47 -4.32 -1.29
N ARG A 49 10.27 -3.94 -0.29
CA ARG A 49 10.59 -4.84 0.82
C ARG A 49 9.31 -5.19 1.55
N GLU A 50 9.18 -6.45 1.95
CA GLU A 50 8.09 -6.86 2.83
C GLU A 50 8.19 -6.03 4.12
N PRO A 51 7.15 -5.23 4.45
CA PRO A 51 7.16 -4.44 5.67
C PRO A 51 6.79 -5.36 6.83
N ASP A 52 7.64 -6.33 7.16
CA ASP A 52 7.52 -7.07 8.42
C ASP A 52 8.48 -6.46 9.44
N PHE A 53 7.92 -5.68 10.36
CA PHE A 53 8.66 -5.05 11.45
C PHE A 53 8.59 -5.86 12.75
N SER A 54 8.09 -7.09 12.72
CA SER A 54 7.97 -7.95 13.91
C SER A 54 9.31 -8.17 14.64
N ASN A 55 10.43 -8.18 13.90
CA ASN A 55 11.79 -8.36 14.43
C ASN A 55 12.54 -7.05 14.70
N ASN A 56 11.98 -5.91 14.29
CA ASN A 56 12.56 -4.58 14.48
C ASN A 56 11.43 -3.55 14.56
N ILE A 57 10.78 -3.58 15.72
CA ILE A 57 9.55 -2.86 16.02
C ILE A 57 9.74 -1.35 15.77
N LEU A 58 8.69 -0.67 15.29
CA LEU A 58 8.68 0.78 15.10
C LEU A 58 8.72 1.48 16.46
N ASP A 59 9.38 2.64 16.56
CA ASP A 59 9.65 3.45 17.77
C ASP A 59 11.15 3.53 18.13
N ALA A 60 11.99 3.88 17.15
CA ALA A 60 13.34 4.30 17.50
C ALA A 60 13.30 5.65 18.26
N PRO A 61 14.27 5.94 19.12
CA PRO A 61 14.30 7.19 19.90
C PRO A 61 14.10 8.45 19.03
N ASP A 62 13.28 9.37 19.52
CA ASP A 62 12.89 10.63 18.87
C ASP A 62 12.05 10.49 17.58
N ASN A 63 11.51 9.30 17.30
CA ASN A 63 10.55 9.11 16.21
C ASN A 63 9.12 9.19 16.73
N ILE A 64 8.21 9.61 15.86
CA ILE A 64 6.76 9.62 16.06
C ILE A 64 6.18 8.46 15.26
N VAL A 65 5.36 7.63 15.90
CA VAL A 65 4.59 6.60 15.20
C VAL A 65 3.17 7.12 15.01
N GLN A 66 2.73 7.25 13.76
CA GLN A 66 1.37 7.64 13.41
C GLN A 66 0.61 6.44 12.85
N MET A 67 -0.67 6.36 13.20
CA MET A 67 -1.54 5.25 12.81
C MET A 67 -2.86 5.79 12.28
N ASP A 68 -3.29 5.24 11.14
CA ASP A 68 -4.56 5.60 10.53
C ASP A 68 -5.29 4.35 10.05
N GLU A 69 -6.57 4.27 10.38
CA GLU A 69 -7.48 3.26 9.83
C GLU A 69 -8.37 3.90 8.78
N THR A 70 -8.31 3.38 7.55
CA THR A 70 -9.17 3.82 6.46
C THR A 70 -10.06 2.69 5.97
N VAL A 71 -11.30 3.03 5.61
CA VAL A 71 -12.25 2.08 5.02
C VAL A 71 -12.11 2.13 3.51
N LEU A 72 -11.68 1.01 2.93
CA LEU A 72 -11.60 0.88 1.48
C LEU A 72 -12.99 0.57 0.91
N ASN A 73 -13.43 1.39 -0.04
CA ASN A 73 -14.65 1.18 -0.82
C ASN A 73 -14.44 0.19 -1.98
N TYR A 74 -13.63 -0.85 -1.77
CA TYR A 74 -13.39 -1.88 -2.77
C TYR A 74 -14.54 -2.88 -2.74
N LYS A 75 -15.27 -3.02 -3.86
CA LYS A 75 -16.37 -3.98 -3.99
C LYS A 75 -15.79 -5.36 -4.30
N CYS A 76 -15.70 -6.25 -3.31
CA CYS A 76 -15.41 -7.65 -3.56
C CYS A 76 -16.62 -8.31 -4.24
N LYS A 77 -16.50 -8.64 -5.52
CA LYS A 77 -17.51 -9.46 -6.20
C LYS A 77 -17.09 -10.91 -6.09
N ASN A 78 -18.02 -11.79 -5.70
CA ASN A 78 -17.88 -13.23 -5.90
C ASN A 78 -18.82 -13.67 -7.04
N HIS A 79 -18.80 -14.95 -7.40
CA HIS A 79 -19.67 -15.50 -8.45
C HIS A 79 -21.17 -15.33 -8.14
N GLN A 80 -21.54 -15.08 -6.89
CA GLN A 80 -22.93 -14.95 -6.43
C GLN A 80 -23.40 -13.49 -6.27
N GLY A 81 -22.56 -12.50 -6.60
CA GLY A 81 -22.93 -11.09 -6.56
C GLY A 81 -22.03 -10.25 -5.66
N ARG A 82 -22.61 -9.20 -5.06
CA ARG A 82 -21.91 -8.34 -4.09
C ARG A 82 -21.97 -9.03 -2.74
N LEU A 83 -20.83 -9.19 -2.08
CA LEU A 83 -20.86 -9.61 -0.69
C LEU A 83 -21.38 -8.43 0.16
N PRO A 84 -22.38 -8.66 1.03
CA PRO A 84 -23.10 -7.59 1.74
C PRO A 84 -22.27 -6.88 2.83
N HIS A 85 -21.05 -7.34 3.09
CA HIS A 85 -20.19 -6.88 4.19
C HIS A 85 -18.78 -6.42 3.75
N ASP A 86 -18.59 -6.07 2.48
CA ASP A 86 -17.27 -5.81 1.89
C ASP A 86 -16.62 -4.47 2.21
N ARG A 87 -16.96 -3.83 3.33
CA ARG A 87 -16.16 -2.68 3.75
C ARG A 87 -14.89 -3.23 4.40
N ILE A 88 -13.87 -3.41 3.59
CA ILE A 88 -12.55 -3.83 4.05
C ILE A 88 -11.88 -2.67 4.79
N GLY A 89 -11.30 -2.94 5.96
CA GLY A 89 -10.48 -2.01 6.70
C GLY A 89 -9.03 -2.09 6.24
N SER A 90 -8.37 -0.95 6.21
CA SER A 90 -6.94 -0.85 5.94
C SER A 90 -6.30 -0.08 7.08
N LEU A 91 -5.27 -0.68 7.68
CA LEU A 91 -4.47 -0.04 8.72
C LEU A 91 -3.14 0.38 8.11
N CYS A 92 -2.78 1.66 8.30
CA CYS A 92 -1.47 2.20 7.97
C CYS A 92 -0.77 2.63 9.26
N ILE A 93 0.50 2.26 9.41
CA ILE A 93 1.36 2.67 10.52
C ILE A 93 2.63 3.26 9.92
N VAL A 94 2.96 4.50 10.27
CA VAL A 94 4.08 5.24 9.71
C VAL A 94 4.98 5.73 10.83
N GLU A 95 6.27 5.41 10.74
CA GLU A 95 7.29 6.00 11.59
C GLU A 95 7.86 7.25 10.92
N PHE A 96 7.79 8.36 11.63
CA PHE A 96 8.10 9.69 11.15
C PHE A 96 9.09 10.41 12.08
N LYS A 97 9.99 11.20 11.52
CA LYS A 97 10.83 12.15 12.27
C LYS A 97 10.83 13.51 11.60
N GLU A 98 11.65 13.64 10.55
CA GLU A 98 11.62 14.76 9.60
C GLU A 98 11.03 14.34 8.25
N LYS A 99 11.04 13.03 8.01
CA LYS A 99 10.51 12.34 6.83
C LYS A 99 9.98 10.98 7.26
N ILE A 100 9.24 10.34 6.36
CA ILE A 100 8.83 8.93 6.53
C ILE A 100 10.09 8.06 6.55
N ILE A 101 10.29 7.32 7.63
CA ILE A 101 11.44 6.41 7.82
C ILE A 101 11.03 4.98 7.44
N ARG A 102 9.91 4.52 8.01
CA ARG A 102 9.33 3.19 7.78
C ARG A 102 7.81 3.30 7.69
N SER A 103 7.20 2.40 6.94
CA SER A 103 5.74 2.32 6.81
C SER A 103 5.29 0.87 6.75
N PHE A 104 4.25 0.56 7.51
CA PHE A 104 3.51 -0.70 7.47
C PHE A 104 2.10 -0.43 6.97
N ALA A 105 1.60 -1.27 6.08
CA ALA A 105 0.22 -1.22 5.65
C ALA A 105 -0.33 -2.63 5.54
N CYS A 106 -1.54 -2.85 6.06
CA CYS A 106 -2.24 -4.12 5.88
C CYS A 106 -3.74 -3.93 5.74
N VAL A 107 -4.38 -4.94 5.18
CA VAL A 107 -5.79 -4.92 4.81
C VAL A 107 -6.49 -6.10 5.49
N LYS A 108 -7.59 -5.84 6.20
CA LYS A 108 -8.39 -6.85 6.91
C LYS A 108 -9.88 -6.66 6.63
N SER A 109 -10.59 -7.77 6.50
CA SER A 109 -12.05 -7.76 6.37
C SER A 109 -12.73 -7.42 7.70
N ASN A 110 -12.20 -7.91 8.83
CA ASN A 110 -12.67 -7.54 10.17
C ASN A 110 -11.96 -6.25 10.63
N LYS A 111 -12.75 -5.27 11.10
CA LYS A 111 -12.31 -3.96 11.61
C LYS A 111 -12.39 -3.81 13.11
N GLU A 112 -12.86 -4.85 13.80
CA GLU A 112 -12.96 -4.82 15.24
C GLU A 112 -11.57 -4.67 15.86
N ALA A 113 -11.49 -3.99 16.99
CA ALA A 113 -10.25 -3.77 17.71
C ALA A 113 -9.49 -5.07 18.01
N ILE A 114 -10.21 -6.19 18.20
CA ILE A 114 -9.61 -7.53 18.38
C ILE A 114 -8.74 -7.98 17.20
N THR A 115 -9.00 -7.46 15.99
CA THR A 115 -8.19 -7.72 14.80
C THR A 115 -6.98 -6.79 14.72
N TRP A 116 -7.15 -5.51 15.09
CA TRP A 116 -6.09 -4.51 14.96
C TRP A 116 -5.07 -4.55 16.10
N ILE A 117 -5.52 -4.71 17.35
CA ILE A 117 -4.64 -4.68 18.53
C ILE A 117 -3.44 -5.63 18.38
N PRO A 118 -3.61 -6.93 18.01
CA PRO A 118 -2.48 -7.84 17.86
C PRO A 118 -1.49 -7.43 16.76
N ILE A 119 -1.98 -6.76 15.71
CA ILE A 119 -1.13 -6.26 14.62
C ILE A 119 -0.30 -5.07 15.11
N ILE A 120 -0.94 -4.16 15.85
CA ILE A 120 -0.30 -2.96 16.40
C ILE A 120 0.80 -3.37 17.39
N THR A 121 0.49 -4.24 18.35
CA THR A 121 1.44 -4.70 19.37
C THR A 121 2.61 -5.51 18.79
N ARG A 122 2.45 -6.05 17.58
CA ARG A 122 3.53 -6.73 16.86
C ARG A 122 4.44 -5.76 16.12
N ILE A 123 3.93 -4.58 15.73
CA ILE A 123 4.60 -3.66 14.82
C ILE A 123 5.13 -2.41 15.55
N VAL A 124 4.54 -2.01 16.67
CA VAL A 124 4.85 -0.79 17.44
C VAL A 124 5.35 -1.15 18.84
N ALA A 125 6.34 -0.42 19.35
CA ALA A 125 6.96 -0.76 20.63
C ALA A 125 6.00 -0.52 21.78
N ASN A 126 6.15 -1.32 22.83
CA ASN A 126 5.44 -1.06 24.06
C ASN A 126 5.89 0.31 24.60
N TYR A 127 4.95 1.11 25.09
CA TYR A 127 5.16 2.46 25.63
C TYR A 127 5.47 3.56 24.61
N SER A 128 5.34 3.29 23.31
CA SER A 128 5.28 4.37 22.31
C SER A 128 4.16 5.34 22.67
N ILE A 129 4.46 6.64 22.60
CA ILE A 129 3.44 7.68 22.79
C ILE A 129 2.63 7.76 21.50
N ILE A 130 1.34 7.43 21.61
CA ILE A 130 0.35 7.48 20.53
C ILE A 130 -0.39 8.81 20.60
#